data_AF-A0A2V7V8Y1-F1
#
_entry.id   AF-A0A2V7V8Y1-F1
#
_cell.length_a   1.000
_cell.length_b   1.000
_cell.length_c   1.000
_cell.angle_alpha   90.00
_cell.angle_beta   90.00
_cell.angle_gamma   90.00
#
_symmetry.space_group_name_H-M   'P 1'
#
loop_
_entity.id
_entity.type
_entity.pdbx_description
1 polymer ?
#
loop_
_entity_poly.entity_id
_entity_poly.type
_entity_poly.pdbx_seq_one_letter_code
_entity_poly.pdbx_strand_id
1 'polypeptide(L)'
;MPLRTSDAYLSRLVSDEAVARRMDADALVDSLLGQAWRKRADWEPEIRLLDRIGTAFGTFSPRRLGEISSREKELQAVTEQMSIYAGRWKLAQVEVGESLLQSFLGEQPDWRARLEPRALEGLSPEDRAVLLEELLPPLLEHARSRPEPWQKLDRYRDYAVRGSEAGWRLEVRKAALQRMRAILVGIAGRVLLAQGREHEASGEAVGQG
;
A
#
# COMPACT_ATOMS: atom_id res chain seq x y z
N MET A 1 12.44 -2.55 2.28
CA MET A 1 13.83 -2.05 2.09
C MET A 1 14.36 -1.65 3.47
N PRO A 2 15.49 -2.19 3.95
CA PRO A 2 16.00 -1.84 5.28
C PRO A 2 16.47 -0.39 5.30
N LEU A 3 16.07 0.37 6.32
CA LEU A 3 16.64 1.69 6.62
C LEU A 3 18.09 1.50 7.07
N ARG A 4 19.01 2.32 6.56
CA ARG A 4 20.38 2.32 7.10
C ARG A 4 20.36 2.95 8.49
N THR A 5 21.27 2.53 9.37
CA THR A 5 21.44 3.15 10.70
C THR A 5 21.68 4.66 10.60
N SER A 6 22.35 5.12 9.54
CA SER A 6 22.52 6.54 9.21
C SER A 6 21.20 7.27 8.95
N ASP A 7 20.23 6.62 8.29
CA ASP A 7 18.96 7.23 7.92
C ASP A 7 18.10 7.46 9.17
N ALA A 8 18.09 6.49 10.09
CA ALA A 8 17.41 6.61 11.38
C ALA A 8 18.03 7.70 12.26
N TYR A 9 19.37 7.80 12.28
CA TYR A 9 20.08 8.85 13.00
C TYR A 9 19.73 10.24 12.44
N LEU A 10 19.81 10.44 11.12
CA LEU A 10 19.51 11.73 10.49
C LEU A 10 18.04 12.13 10.68
N SER A 11 17.13 11.16 10.62
CA SER A 11 15.72 11.41 10.91
C SER A 11 15.51 11.87 12.35
N ARG A 12 16.18 11.23 13.32
CA ARG A 12 16.11 11.63 14.72
C ARG A 12 16.70 13.02 14.95
N LEU A 13 17.87 13.29 14.36
CA LEU A 13 18.53 14.59 14.45
C LEU A 13 17.62 15.72 13.98
N VAL A 14 16.97 15.56 12.82
CA VAL A 14 16.05 16.59 12.28
C VAL A 14 14.83 16.76 13.19
N SER A 15 14.27 15.67 13.73
CA SER A 15 13.16 15.75 14.67
C SER A 15 13.53 16.46 15.97
N ASP A 16 14.68 16.12 16.55
CA ASP A 16 15.17 16.74 17.79
C ASP A 16 15.43 18.24 17.57
N GLU A 17 15.98 18.62 16.42
CA GLU A 17 16.19 20.02 16.05
C GLU A 17 14.87 20.77 15.84
N ALA A 18 13.87 20.15 15.21
CA ALA A 18 12.54 20.75 15.04
C ALA A 18 11.91 21.07 16.40
N VAL A 19 12.02 20.15 17.35
CA VAL A 19 11.56 20.35 18.74
C VAL A 19 12.33 21.48 19.41
N ALA A 20 13.66 21.51 19.30
CA ALA A 20 14.50 22.56 19.88
C ALA A 20 14.12 23.96 19.33
N ARG A 21 13.83 24.05 18.02
CA ARG A 21 13.40 25.28 17.35
C ARG A 21 11.92 25.60 17.52
N ARG A 22 11.14 24.72 18.15
CA ARG A 22 9.66 24.80 18.23
C ARG A 22 9.01 24.99 16.85
N MET A 23 9.51 24.29 15.85
CA MET A 23 9.03 24.32 14.48
C MET A 23 8.34 23.00 14.12
N ASP A 24 7.40 23.06 13.18
CA ASP A 24 6.90 21.85 12.53
C ASP A 24 8.05 21.12 11.81
N ALA A 25 8.11 19.80 11.97
CA ALA A 25 9.22 19.00 11.44
C ALA A 25 9.25 19.01 9.90
N ASP A 26 8.08 18.97 9.24
CA ASP A 26 8.02 19.02 7.78
C ASP A 26 8.44 20.41 7.28
N ALA A 27 8.05 21.48 7.99
CA ALA A 27 8.49 22.84 7.70
C ALA A 27 10.01 23.05 7.88
N LEU A 28 10.62 22.45 8.91
CA LEU A 28 12.07 22.49 9.10
C LEU A 28 12.78 21.76 7.96
N VAL A 29 12.31 20.56 7.60
CA VAL A 29 12.85 19.79 6.47
C VAL A 29 12.79 20.62 5.18
N ASP A 30 11.63 21.22 4.86
CA ASP A 30 11.46 22.01 3.65
C ASP A 30 12.37 23.25 3.62
N SER A 31 12.59 23.88 4.76
CA SER A 31 13.57 24.98 4.90
C SER A 31 15.00 24.50 4.60
N LEU A 32 15.42 23.38 5.18
CA LEU A 32 16.76 22.80 4.96
C LEU A 32 16.95 22.31 3.52
N LEU A 33 15.92 21.71 2.92
CA LEU A 33 15.92 21.35 1.50
C LEU A 33 16.05 22.59 0.61
N GLY A 34 15.36 23.69 0.95
CA GLY A 34 15.53 24.97 0.26
C GLY A 34 16.98 25.45 0.24
N GLN A 35 17.75 25.20 1.31
CA GLN A 35 19.18 25.49 1.36
C GLN A 35 20.01 24.51 0.54
N ALA A 36 19.72 23.21 0.61
CA ALA A 36 20.36 22.18 -0.21
C ALA A 36 20.25 22.53 -1.71
N TRP A 37 19.07 22.96 -2.15
CA TRP A 37 18.81 23.28 -3.55
C TRP A 37 19.54 24.52 -4.07
N ARG A 38 20.05 25.40 -3.21
CA ARG A 38 20.95 26.49 -3.63
C ARG A 38 22.29 25.96 -4.15
N LYS A 39 22.74 24.81 -3.63
CA LYS A 39 23.93 24.09 -4.08
C LYS A 39 23.54 22.76 -4.73
N ARG A 40 22.62 22.82 -5.71
CA ARG A 40 22.00 21.63 -6.31
C ARG A 40 22.99 20.58 -6.81
N ALA A 41 24.13 20.99 -7.34
CA ALA A 41 25.17 20.09 -7.85
C ALA A 41 25.64 19.07 -6.79
N ASP A 42 25.69 19.47 -5.51
CA ASP A 42 26.13 18.63 -4.40
C ASP A 42 25.14 17.48 -4.11
N TRP A 43 23.91 17.58 -4.61
CA TRP A 43 22.79 16.68 -4.33
C TRP A 43 22.25 15.97 -5.58
N GLU A 44 22.97 16.09 -6.71
CA GLU A 44 22.59 15.49 -7.99
C GLU A 44 22.32 13.98 -7.90
N PRO A 45 23.10 13.16 -7.15
CA PRO A 45 22.82 11.73 -7.01
C PRO A 45 21.45 11.42 -6.41
N GLU A 46 21.05 12.14 -5.35
CA GLU A 46 19.78 11.96 -4.67
C GLU A 46 18.61 12.51 -5.50
N ILE A 47 18.82 13.62 -6.19
CA ILE A 47 17.82 14.19 -7.12
C ILE A 47 17.51 13.17 -8.23
N ARG A 48 18.52 12.58 -8.86
CA ARG A 48 18.32 11.52 -9.87
C ARG A 48 17.68 10.28 -9.29
N LEU A 49 17.97 9.94 -8.03
CA LEU A 49 17.32 8.82 -7.37
C LEU A 49 15.81 9.08 -7.20
N LEU A 50 15.42 10.28 -6.77
CA LEU A 50 14.01 10.68 -6.67
C LEU A 50 13.34 10.61 -8.04
N ASP A 51 13.99 11.09 -9.11
CA ASP A 51 13.47 11.04 -10.49
C ASP A 51 13.27 9.60 -10.99
N ARG A 52 14.23 8.71 -10.72
CA ARG A 52 14.14 7.29 -11.07
C ARG A 52 13.01 6.59 -10.32
N ILE A 53 12.84 6.85 -9.03
CA ILE A 53 11.72 6.28 -8.25
C ILE A 53 10.40 6.83 -8.81
N GLY A 54 10.33 8.14 -9.10
CA GLY A 54 9.16 8.76 -9.73
C GLY A 54 8.75 8.04 -11.00
N THR A 55 9.69 7.90 -11.93
CA THR A 55 9.48 7.24 -13.22
C THR A 55 9.10 5.77 -13.06
N ALA A 56 9.82 5.01 -12.22
CA ALA A 56 9.62 3.56 -12.06
C ALA A 56 8.26 3.20 -11.46
N PHE A 57 7.73 4.04 -10.56
CA PHE A 57 6.46 3.77 -9.88
C PHE A 57 5.28 4.60 -10.43
N GLY A 58 5.49 5.34 -11.52
CA GLY A 58 4.47 6.20 -12.13
C GLY A 58 3.98 7.28 -11.16
N THR A 59 4.90 7.89 -10.42
CA THR A 59 4.65 8.98 -9.48
C THR A 59 5.54 10.19 -9.81
N PHE A 60 5.27 11.31 -9.15
CA PHE A 60 6.02 12.55 -9.32
C PHE A 60 7.39 12.47 -8.61
N SER A 61 8.26 13.45 -8.86
CA SER A 61 9.56 13.56 -8.22
C SER A 61 9.58 14.73 -7.24
N PRO A 62 9.41 14.49 -5.92
CA PRO A 62 9.26 15.55 -4.93
C PRO A 62 10.57 16.32 -4.72
N ARG A 63 10.46 17.59 -4.37
CA ARG A 63 11.57 18.45 -3.91
C ARG A 63 11.31 19.02 -2.52
N ARG A 64 10.11 18.83 -2.00
CA ARG A 64 9.66 19.21 -0.66
C ARG A 64 8.90 18.05 -0.02
N LEU A 65 9.00 17.95 1.29
CA LEU A 65 8.27 16.99 2.09
C LEU A 65 6.77 17.30 2.10
N GLY A 66 6.38 18.58 2.05
CA GLY A 66 4.97 18.97 1.93
C GLY A 66 4.27 18.38 0.69
N GLU A 67 4.99 18.20 -0.43
CA GLU A 67 4.43 17.57 -1.63
C GLU A 67 4.14 16.08 -1.42
N ILE A 68 4.99 15.40 -0.64
CA ILE A 68 4.78 14.00 -0.25
C ILE A 68 3.59 13.90 0.70
N SER A 69 3.57 14.71 1.76
CA SER A 69 2.50 14.67 2.77
C SER A 69 1.10 14.90 2.18
N SER A 70 0.95 15.80 1.20
CA SER A 70 -0.33 15.97 0.49
C SER A 70 -0.72 14.74 -0.33
N ARG A 71 0.24 14.15 -1.06
CA ARG A 71 -0.02 12.99 -1.92
C ARG A 71 -0.25 11.69 -1.14
N GLU A 72 0.37 11.54 0.01
CA GLU A 72 0.13 10.42 0.92
C GLU A 72 -1.31 10.44 1.45
N LYS A 73 -1.86 11.60 1.80
CA LYS A 73 -3.26 11.75 2.25
C LYS A 73 -4.25 11.35 1.16
N GLU A 74 -4.04 11.86 -0.06
CA GLU A 74 -4.87 11.50 -1.21
C GLU A 74 -4.81 9.99 -1.51
N LEU A 75 -3.61 9.42 -1.50
CA LEU A 75 -3.39 8.02 -1.80
C LEU A 75 -4.03 7.11 -0.73
N GLN A 76 -3.90 7.48 0.54
CA GLN A 76 -4.51 6.75 1.66
C GLN A 76 -6.04 6.68 1.51
N ALA A 77 -6.69 7.80 1.20
CA ALA A 77 -8.14 7.84 0.99
C ALA A 77 -8.58 6.94 -0.19
N VAL A 78 -7.83 6.94 -1.29
CA VAL A 78 -8.14 6.08 -2.46
C VAL A 78 -7.92 4.60 -2.14
N THR A 79 -6.84 4.26 -1.42
CA THR A 79 -6.57 2.88 -0.98
C THR A 79 -7.69 2.35 -0.08
N GLU A 80 -8.13 3.15 0.90
CA GLU A 80 -9.23 2.78 1.80
C GLU A 80 -10.53 2.53 1.03
N GLN A 81 -10.88 3.44 0.10
CA GLN A 81 -12.04 3.26 -0.76
C GLN A 81 -11.94 1.97 -1.61
N MET A 82 -10.78 1.71 -2.21
CA MET A 82 -10.58 0.51 -3.04
C MET A 82 -10.71 -0.78 -2.22
N SER A 83 -10.18 -0.79 -0.99
CA SER A 83 -10.32 -1.92 -0.07
C SER A 83 -11.79 -2.20 0.27
N ILE A 84 -12.57 -1.14 0.54
CA ILE A 84 -14.02 -1.25 0.80
C ILE A 84 -14.74 -1.85 -0.41
N TYR A 85 -14.48 -1.36 -1.63
CA TYR A 85 -15.13 -1.88 -2.83
C TYR A 85 -14.74 -3.31 -3.15
N ALA A 86 -13.46 -3.66 -3.00
CA ALA A 86 -13.00 -5.04 -3.16
C ALA A 86 -13.71 -6.00 -2.18
N GLY A 87 -13.88 -5.57 -0.92
CA GLY A 87 -14.65 -6.31 0.08
C GLY A 87 -16.12 -6.49 -0.32
N ARG A 88 -16.77 -5.42 -0.82
CA ARG A 88 -18.16 -5.46 -1.29
C ARG A 88 -18.36 -6.38 -2.49
N TRP A 89 -17.45 -6.38 -3.45
CA TRP A 89 -17.52 -7.29 -4.60
C TRP A 89 -17.32 -8.74 -4.19
N LYS A 90 -16.41 -9.01 -3.24
CA LYS A 90 -16.23 -10.35 -2.68
C LYS A 90 -17.49 -10.83 -1.95
N LEU A 91 -18.12 -9.96 -1.16
CA LEU A 91 -19.38 -10.29 -0.49
C LEU A 91 -20.49 -10.59 -1.50
N ALA A 92 -20.67 -9.73 -2.51
CA ALA A 92 -21.65 -9.93 -3.56
C ALA A 92 -21.39 -11.22 -4.37
N GLN A 93 -20.13 -11.60 -4.58
CA GLN A 93 -19.76 -12.87 -5.20
C GLN A 93 -20.22 -14.07 -4.35
N VAL A 94 -20.01 -14.02 -3.03
CA VAL A 94 -20.46 -15.06 -2.09
C VAL A 94 -21.98 -15.16 -2.10
N GLU A 95 -22.70 -14.04 -2.01
CA GLU A 95 -24.17 -14.00 -2.02
C GLU A 95 -24.76 -14.62 -3.30
N VAL A 96 -24.17 -14.31 -4.47
CA VAL A 96 -24.60 -14.91 -5.75
C VAL A 96 -24.29 -16.42 -5.77
N GLY A 97 -23.14 -16.84 -5.25
CA GLY A 97 -22.77 -18.25 -5.14
C GLY A 97 -23.71 -19.04 -4.22
N GLU A 98 -24.05 -18.48 -3.06
CA GLU A 98 -25.01 -19.06 -2.12
C GLU A 98 -26.40 -19.16 -2.75
N SER A 99 -26.86 -18.11 -3.42
CA SER A 99 -28.15 -18.13 -4.13
C SER A 99 -28.20 -19.23 -5.20
N LEU A 100 -27.12 -19.41 -5.97
CA LEU A 100 -26.99 -20.49 -6.96
C LEU A 100 -27.01 -21.87 -6.30
N LEU A 101 -26.27 -22.06 -5.20
CA LEU A 101 -26.26 -23.31 -4.46
C LEU A 101 -27.65 -23.63 -3.88
N GLN A 102 -28.34 -22.65 -3.28
CA GLN A 102 -29.68 -22.86 -2.74
C GLN A 102 -30.70 -23.21 -3.82
N SER A 103 -30.63 -22.56 -5.00
CA SER A 103 -31.45 -22.92 -6.15
C SER A 103 -31.15 -24.35 -6.63
N PHE A 104 -29.87 -24.74 -6.71
CA PHE A 104 -29.46 -26.09 -7.10
C PHE A 104 -30.01 -27.14 -6.14
N LEU A 105 -29.86 -26.94 -4.83
CA LEU A 105 -30.38 -27.85 -3.81
C LEU A 105 -31.92 -27.90 -3.82
N GLY A 106 -32.58 -26.82 -4.24
CA GLY A 106 -34.03 -26.77 -4.49
C GLY A 106 -34.49 -27.75 -5.56
N GLU A 107 -33.71 -27.89 -6.62
CA GLU A 107 -34.03 -28.72 -7.79
C GLU A 107 -33.42 -30.13 -7.73
N GLN A 108 -32.42 -30.33 -6.86
CA GLN A 108 -31.72 -31.61 -6.67
C GLN A 108 -31.77 -32.05 -5.20
N PRO A 109 -32.88 -32.66 -4.74
CA PRO A 109 -33.06 -33.06 -3.34
C PRO A 109 -32.03 -34.06 -2.83
N ASP A 110 -31.55 -34.95 -3.71
CA ASP A 110 -30.51 -35.94 -3.36
C ASP A 110 -29.21 -35.24 -2.95
N TRP A 111 -28.84 -34.18 -3.66
CA TRP A 111 -27.69 -33.35 -3.32
C TRP A 111 -27.90 -32.59 -2.01
N ARG A 112 -29.13 -32.14 -1.72
CA ARG A 112 -29.44 -31.50 -0.44
C ARG A 112 -29.16 -32.43 0.73
N ALA A 113 -29.61 -33.68 0.68
CA ALA A 113 -29.37 -34.67 1.73
C ALA A 113 -27.86 -34.94 1.94
N ARG A 114 -27.09 -35.01 0.85
CA ARG A 114 -25.64 -35.25 0.89
C ARG A 114 -24.83 -34.07 1.44
N LEU A 115 -25.36 -32.85 1.38
CA LEU A 115 -24.70 -31.61 1.82
C LEU A 115 -25.23 -31.06 3.14
N GLU A 116 -26.13 -31.77 3.83
CA GLU A 116 -26.56 -31.37 5.16
C GLU A 116 -25.40 -31.43 6.17
N PRO A 117 -25.36 -30.54 7.18
CA PRO A 117 -24.26 -30.49 8.15
C PRO A 117 -23.92 -31.85 8.77
N ARG A 118 -24.95 -32.64 9.12
CA ARG A 118 -24.78 -33.99 9.69
C ARG A 118 -24.10 -34.97 8.75
N ALA A 119 -24.36 -34.89 7.45
CA ALA A 119 -23.72 -35.74 6.45
C ALA A 119 -22.25 -35.35 6.25
N LEU A 120 -21.89 -34.08 6.50
CA LEU A 120 -20.55 -33.55 6.34
C LEU A 120 -19.66 -33.73 7.58
N GLU A 121 -20.23 -33.75 8.79
CA GLU A 121 -19.50 -33.84 10.07
C GLU A 121 -18.57 -35.06 10.16
N GLY A 122 -18.95 -36.19 9.55
CA GLY A 122 -18.18 -37.43 9.57
C GLY A 122 -17.15 -37.60 8.46
N LEU A 123 -17.07 -36.68 7.49
CA LEU A 123 -16.22 -36.86 6.31
C LEU A 123 -14.76 -36.50 6.59
N SER A 124 -13.86 -37.42 6.19
CA SER A 124 -12.42 -37.17 6.13
C SER A 124 -12.09 -36.08 5.09
N PRO A 125 -10.88 -35.49 5.12
CA PRO A 125 -10.43 -34.59 4.07
C PRO A 125 -10.46 -35.21 2.67
N GLU A 126 -10.10 -36.50 2.53
CA GLU A 126 -10.19 -37.21 1.24
C GLU A 126 -11.64 -37.35 0.78
N ASP A 127 -12.56 -37.78 1.65
CA ASP A 127 -13.97 -37.95 1.29
C ASP A 127 -14.64 -36.62 0.93
N ARG A 128 -14.24 -35.53 1.59
CA ARG A 128 -14.68 -34.17 1.24
C ARG A 128 -14.20 -33.75 -0.15
N ALA A 129 -12.97 -34.12 -0.52
CA ALA A 129 -12.44 -33.83 -1.86
C ALA A 129 -13.22 -34.60 -2.93
N VAL A 130 -13.47 -35.89 -2.71
CA VAL A 130 -14.30 -36.72 -3.62
C VAL A 130 -15.71 -36.16 -3.76
N LEU A 131 -16.35 -35.78 -2.64
CA LEU A 131 -17.68 -35.15 -2.66
C LEU A 131 -17.70 -33.85 -3.49
N LEU A 132 -16.65 -33.02 -3.37
CA LEU A 132 -16.51 -31.80 -4.16
C LEU A 132 -16.32 -32.08 -5.65
N GLU A 133 -15.48 -33.07 -6.01
CA GLU A 133 -15.29 -33.48 -7.40
C GLU A 133 -16.58 -33.96 -8.06
N GLU A 134 -17.44 -34.66 -7.31
CA GLU A 134 -18.76 -35.08 -7.80
C GLU A 134 -19.79 -33.94 -7.86
N LEU A 135 -19.74 -32.98 -6.92
CA LEU A 135 -20.69 -31.86 -6.84
C LEU A 135 -20.44 -30.81 -7.91
N LEU A 136 -19.17 -30.55 -8.23
CA LEU A 136 -18.77 -29.43 -9.10
C LEU A 136 -19.40 -29.52 -10.50
N PRO A 137 -19.35 -30.65 -11.24
CA PRO A 137 -19.95 -30.73 -12.58
C PRO A 137 -21.45 -30.38 -12.64
N PRO A 138 -22.35 -31.01 -11.85
CA PRO A 138 -23.78 -30.69 -11.91
C PRO A 138 -24.09 -29.27 -11.40
N LEU A 139 -23.35 -28.77 -10.40
CA LEU A 139 -23.50 -27.40 -9.93
C LEU A 139 -23.09 -26.37 -11.00
N LEU A 140 -22.01 -26.64 -11.74
CA LEU A 140 -21.56 -25.79 -12.85
C LEU A 140 -22.56 -25.78 -14.01
N GLU A 141 -23.13 -26.93 -14.35
CA GLU A 141 -24.18 -27.03 -15.35
C GLU A 141 -25.43 -26.23 -14.95
N HIS A 142 -25.86 -26.37 -13.69
CA HIS A 142 -26.98 -25.60 -13.11
C HIS A 142 -26.73 -24.09 -13.11
N ALA A 143 -25.50 -23.67 -12.82
CA ALA A 143 -25.14 -22.26 -12.85
C ALA A 143 -25.16 -21.71 -14.29
N ARG A 144 -24.62 -22.46 -15.26
CA ARG A 144 -24.55 -22.04 -16.67
C ARG A 144 -25.91 -21.95 -17.35
N SER A 145 -26.88 -22.76 -16.94
CA SER A 145 -28.26 -22.67 -17.44
C SER A 145 -29.00 -21.41 -16.96
N ARG A 146 -28.42 -20.66 -15.99
CA ARG A 146 -28.94 -19.41 -15.44
C ARG A 146 -28.02 -18.23 -15.80
N PRO A 147 -28.19 -17.64 -17.00
CA PRO A 147 -27.23 -16.69 -17.53
C PRO A 147 -27.08 -15.43 -16.67
N GLU A 148 -28.14 -14.93 -16.06
CA GLU A 148 -28.06 -13.69 -15.26
C GLU A 148 -27.24 -13.86 -13.96
N PRO A 149 -27.52 -14.83 -13.07
CA PRO A 149 -26.67 -15.12 -11.91
C PRO A 149 -25.22 -15.46 -12.31
N TRP A 150 -25.03 -16.26 -13.35
CA TRP A 150 -23.69 -16.63 -13.85
C TRP A 150 -22.87 -15.41 -14.27
N GLN A 151 -23.46 -14.51 -15.06
CA GLN A 151 -22.80 -13.27 -15.48
C GLN A 151 -22.54 -12.31 -14.31
N LYS A 152 -23.39 -12.30 -13.28
CA LYS A 152 -23.12 -11.52 -12.04
C LYS A 152 -21.93 -12.08 -11.28
N LEU A 153 -21.87 -13.40 -11.12
CA LEU A 153 -20.78 -14.09 -10.43
C LEU A 153 -19.43 -13.86 -11.12
N ASP A 154 -19.40 -13.96 -12.45
CA ASP A 154 -18.21 -13.72 -13.27
C ASP A 154 -17.73 -12.26 -13.14
N ARG A 155 -18.65 -11.29 -13.22
CA ARG A 155 -18.33 -9.87 -13.03
C ARG A 155 -17.77 -9.56 -11.65
N TYR A 156 -18.39 -10.08 -10.58
CA TYR A 156 -17.90 -9.79 -9.22
C TYR A 156 -16.55 -10.44 -8.95
N ARG A 157 -16.28 -11.63 -9.49
CA ARG A 157 -14.95 -12.24 -9.47
C ARG A 157 -13.93 -11.33 -10.16
N ASP A 158 -14.23 -10.87 -11.37
CA ASP A 158 -13.34 -10.01 -12.14
C ASP A 158 -13.08 -8.67 -11.44
N TYR A 159 -14.10 -8.07 -10.84
CA TYR A 159 -13.95 -6.84 -10.06
C TYR A 159 -13.12 -7.06 -8.80
N ALA A 160 -13.32 -8.15 -8.08
CA ALA A 160 -12.51 -8.48 -6.90
C ALA A 160 -11.02 -8.63 -7.26
N VAL A 161 -10.70 -9.31 -8.37
CA VAL A 161 -9.32 -9.44 -8.88
C VAL A 161 -8.75 -8.07 -9.26
N ARG A 162 -9.45 -7.30 -10.09
CA ARG A 162 -8.99 -5.97 -10.53
C ARG A 162 -8.82 -5.00 -9.37
N GLY A 163 -9.73 -5.04 -8.39
CA GLY A 163 -9.68 -4.24 -7.17
C GLY A 163 -8.46 -4.58 -6.32
N SER A 164 -8.17 -5.88 -6.14
CA SER A 164 -6.98 -6.35 -5.44
C SER A 164 -5.69 -5.89 -6.11
N GLU A 165 -5.59 -6.05 -7.44
CA GLU A 165 -4.42 -5.56 -8.19
C GLU A 165 -4.26 -4.04 -8.11
N ALA A 166 -5.37 -3.29 -8.20
CA ALA A 166 -5.35 -1.84 -8.04
C ALA A 166 -4.87 -1.46 -6.64
N GLY A 167 -5.39 -2.11 -5.59
CA GLY A 167 -4.94 -1.92 -4.21
C GLY A 167 -3.45 -2.17 -4.03
N TRP A 168 -2.93 -3.27 -4.60
CA TRP A 168 -1.50 -3.56 -4.58
C TRP A 168 -0.66 -2.46 -5.23
N ARG A 169 -1.07 -1.96 -6.40
CA ARG A 169 -0.36 -0.85 -7.08
C ARG A 169 -0.35 0.42 -6.22
N LEU A 170 -1.42 0.71 -5.47
CA LEU A 170 -1.48 1.86 -4.57
C LEU A 170 -0.55 1.69 -3.36
N GLU A 171 -0.48 0.49 -2.76
CA GLU A 171 0.46 0.19 -1.68
C GLU A 171 1.93 0.31 -2.13
N VAL A 172 2.24 -0.16 -3.33
CA VAL A 172 3.58 0.01 -3.92
C VAL A 172 3.92 1.49 -4.09
N ARG A 173 2.98 2.32 -4.58
CA ARG A 173 3.17 3.78 -4.68
C ARG A 173 3.36 4.44 -3.32
N LYS A 174 2.63 4.00 -2.30
CA LYS A 174 2.78 4.48 -0.91
C LYS A 174 4.18 4.16 -0.37
N ALA A 175 4.66 2.94 -0.59
CA ALA A 175 6.02 2.56 -0.22
C ALA A 175 7.09 3.40 -0.96
N ALA A 176 6.85 3.73 -2.23
CA ALA A 176 7.73 4.62 -3.00
C ALA A 176 7.76 6.04 -2.41
N LEU A 177 6.60 6.62 -2.05
CA LEU A 177 6.51 7.93 -1.39
C LEU A 177 7.26 7.95 -0.05
N GLN A 178 7.11 6.90 0.77
CA GLN A 178 7.85 6.75 2.03
C GLN A 178 9.35 6.68 1.81
N ARG A 179 9.81 6.03 0.73
CA ARG A 179 11.23 6.01 0.37
C ARG A 179 11.73 7.40 -0.04
N MET A 180 10.94 8.14 -0.83
CA MET A 180 11.27 9.51 -1.22
C MET A 180 11.35 10.44 0.01
N ARG A 181 10.42 10.29 0.97
CA ARG A 181 10.44 10.99 2.27
C ARG A 181 11.74 10.73 3.01
N ALA A 182 12.15 9.47 3.14
CA ALA A 182 13.41 9.13 3.80
C ALA A 182 14.64 9.77 3.12
N ILE A 183 14.65 9.85 1.78
CA ILE A 183 15.73 10.52 1.04
C ILE A 183 15.76 12.02 1.35
N LEU A 184 14.60 12.69 1.29
CA LEU A 184 14.50 14.12 1.58
C LEU A 184 14.91 14.46 3.02
N VAL A 185 14.46 13.67 4.00
CA VAL A 185 14.88 13.82 5.40
C VAL A 185 16.38 13.60 5.56
N GLY A 186 16.95 12.61 4.85
CA GLY A 186 18.39 12.36 4.87
C GLY A 186 19.23 13.48 4.24
N ILE A 187 18.70 14.19 3.24
CA ILE A 187 19.32 15.42 2.71
C ILE A 187 19.28 16.51 3.77
N ALA A 188 18.10 16.78 4.34
CA ALA A 188 17.93 17.81 5.37
C ALA A 188 18.83 17.57 6.59
N GLY A 189 18.94 16.33 7.08
CA GLY A 189 19.83 15.99 8.19
C GLY A 189 21.31 16.22 7.87
N ARG A 190 21.75 15.95 6.64
CA ARG A 190 23.13 16.23 6.22
C ARG A 190 23.42 17.73 6.10
N VAL A 191 22.44 18.53 5.65
CA VAL A 191 22.54 20.00 5.68
C VAL A 191 22.69 20.49 7.12
N LEU A 192 21.88 19.96 8.04
CA LEU A 192 21.91 20.35 9.44
C LEU A 192 23.26 20.00 10.10
N LEU A 193 23.82 18.82 9.83
CA LEU A 193 25.16 18.44 10.30
C LEU A 193 26.26 19.33 9.74
N ALA A 194 26.15 19.77 8.48
CA ALA A 194 27.12 20.69 7.90
C ALA A 194 27.10 22.04 8.62
N GLN A 195 25.91 22.57 8.91
CA GLN A 195 25.75 23.82 9.66
C GLN A 195 26.32 23.74 11.08
N GLY A 196 26.10 22.64 11.80
CA GLY A 196 26.65 22.45 13.14
C GLY A 196 28.18 22.52 13.17
N ARG A 197 28.84 21.85 12.22
CA ARG A 197 30.30 21.87 12.09
C ARG A 197 30.87 23.25 11.73
N GLU A 198 30.15 24.01 10.90
CA GLU A 198 30.55 25.38 10.54
C GLU A 198 30.46 26.34 11.74
N HIS A 199 29.46 26.16 12.62
CA HIS A 199 29.32 26.96 13.84
C HIS A 199 30.40 26.62 14.89
N GLU A 200 30.72 25.34 15.07
CA GLU A 200 31.79 24.89 15.97
C GLU A 200 33.16 25.44 15.53
N ALA A 201 33.50 25.31 14.24
CA ALA A 201 34.76 25.83 13.68
C ALA A 201 34.88 27.36 13.78
N SER A 202 33.76 28.09 13.65
CA SER A 202 33.74 29.54 13.78
C SER A 202 33.84 30.00 15.25
N GLY A 203 33.31 29.22 16.19
CA GLY A 203 33.42 29.47 17.63
C GLY A 203 34.83 29.28 18.17
N GLU A 204 35.56 28.26 17.69
CA GLU A 204 36.97 28.03 18.04
C GLU A 204 37.91 29.14 17.52
N ALA A 205 37.62 29.71 16.35
CA ALA A 205 38.41 30.79 15.75
C ALA A 205 38.30 32.13 16.51
N VAL A 206 37.20 32.36 17.23
CA VAL A 206 36.99 33.58 18.04
C VAL A 206 37.60 33.44 19.46
N GLY A 207 37.82 32.21 19.94
CA GLY A 207 38.42 31.94 21.25
C GLY A 207 39.95 31.98 21.32
N GLN A 208 40.64 32.21 20.20
CA GLN A 208 42.11 32.28 20.11
C GLN A 208 42.65 33.67 19.71
N GLY A 209 41.81 34.71 19.77
CA GLY A 209 42.18 36.10 19.47
C GLY A 209 42.50 36.92 20.71
#